data_AF-A0AAV1QB84-F1
#
_entry.id   AF-A0AAV1QB84-F1
#
_cell.length_a   1.000
_cell.length_b   1.000
_cell.length_c   1.000
_cell.angle_alpha   90.00
_cell.angle_beta   90.00
_cell.angle_gamma   90.00
#
_symmetry.space_group_name_H-M   'P 1'
#
loop_
_entity.id
_entity.type
_entity.pdbx_description
1 polymer ?
#
loop_
_entity_poly.entity_id
_entity_poly.type
_entity_poly.pdbx_seq_one_letter_code
_entity_poly.pdbx_strand_id
1 'polypeptide(L)'
;MILRQLLLPPLPPPLCVTALWANGVAASRRHLSTKGAAPESVIGQESVEVSGRSYPRDDFTNVTPSILAKVGRNLHNQSQHPLWLIKERIKAHFYSSYIGRSGNPRFSVHDNLNPVVTVEQNFDSLLIPADHPSRKRGDNYYLNRTTMLRAHTSAHQRELVRSGLDAFLLAGDVYRRDEIDASHYPVFHQMEGVRLFSNHELFSKVQNGDDLSLFEVGGRRTPQKQEVHTLEAVKLVEFDLKQTLTRLITQLFGGGEMLLFLLFSIIFLTFLHLIFLLLFLLLLLFLLSDLEVRWVDCYFPFTHPSFEME
;
A
#
# COMPACT_ATOMS: atom_id res chain seq x y z
N MET A 1 3.76 -4.83 6.52
CA MET A 1 2.63 -4.15 5.85
C MET A 1 2.69 -2.69 6.25
N ILE A 2 2.88 -1.75 5.32
CA ILE A 2 2.96 -0.32 5.66
C ILE A 2 1.58 0.29 5.35
N LEU A 3 0.70 0.34 6.34
CA LEU A 3 -0.56 1.08 6.24
C LEU A 3 -0.26 2.53 6.65
N ARG A 4 -0.49 3.49 5.76
CA ARG A 4 -0.19 4.92 5.99
C ARG A 4 -1.49 5.70 6.01
N GLN A 5 -1.91 6.15 7.18
CA GLN A 5 -3.00 7.13 7.28
C GLN A 5 -2.39 8.53 7.20
N LEU A 6 -2.63 9.22 6.08
CA LEU A 6 -2.15 10.58 5.86
C LEU A 6 -3.25 11.58 6.24
N LEU A 7 -2.93 12.49 7.15
CA LEU A 7 -3.61 13.78 7.21
C LEU A 7 -2.90 14.71 6.21
N LEU A 8 -3.51 14.91 5.05
CA LEU A 8 -2.99 15.81 4.03
C LEU A 8 -3.43 17.25 4.35
N PRO A 9 -2.55 18.26 4.17
CA PRO A 9 -2.98 19.66 4.23
C PRO A 9 -4.02 19.97 3.14
N PRO A 10 -4.87 21.01 3.33
CA PRO A 10 -5.91 21.35 2.37
C PRO A 10 -5.33 21.62 0.98
N LEU A 11 -5.84 20.93 -0.03
CA LEU A 11 -5.55 21.21 -1.43
C LEU A 11 -6.28 22.50 -1.86
N PRO A 12 -5.70 23.34 -2.74
CA PRO A 12 -6.39 24.50 -3.29
C PRO A 12 -7.65 24.07 -4.06
N PRO A 13 -8.69 24.93 -4.11
CA PRO A 13 -9.99 24.56 -4.67
C PRO A 13 -9.87 24.17 -6.15
N PRO A 14 -10.67 23.19 -6.63
CA PRO A 14 -10.64 22.79 -8.01
C PRO A 14 -11.13 23.92 -8.92
N LEU A 15 -10.35 24.23 -9.95
CA LEU A 15 -10.81 25.02 -11.09
C LEU A 15 -11.98 24.26 -11.73
N CYS A 16 -13.13 24.92 -11.76
CA CYS A 16 -14.36 24.49 -12.39
C CYS A 16 -14.11 24.17 -13.88
N VAL A 17 -14.34 22.91 -14.28
CA VAL A 17 -14.51 22.56 -15.69
C VAL A 17 -15.83 21.80 -15.80
N THR A 18 -16.87 22.54 -16.16
CA THR A 18 -18.19 22.00 -16.53
C THR A 18 -18.17 21.36 -17.92
N ALA A 19 -18.92 20.25 -18.00
CA ALA A 19 -19.61 19.70 -19.16
C ALA A 19 -18.79 19.01 -20.26
N LEU A 20 -19.10 17.73 -20.49
CA LEU A 20 -19.87 17.26 -21.67
C LEU A 20 -19.81 15.74 -21.77
N TRP A 21 -20.77 14.99 -21.22
CA TRP A 21 -21.11 13.65 -21.73
C TRP A 21 -22.61 13.39 -21.52
N ALA A 22 -23.38 13.67 -22.58
CA ALA A 22 -24.69 13.07 -22.81
C ALA A 22 -24.57 12.25 -24.10
N ASN A 23 -24.74 10.93 -23.98
CA ASN A 23 -25.53 10.08 -24.89
C ASN A 23 -25.24 8.61 -24.60
N GLY A 24 -26.28 7.89 -24.19
CA GLY A 24 -26.26 6.45 -24.05
C GLY A 24 -26.42 5.75 -25.40
N VAL A 25 -25.78 4.61 -25.57
CA VAL A 25 -26.17 3.57 -26.53
C VAL A 25 -25.90 2.19 -25.92
N ALA A 26 -26.82 1.27 -26.19
CA ALA A 26 -27.01 -0.05 -25.61
C ALA A 26 -25.82 -1.02 -25.69
N ALA A 27 -25.71 -1.86 -24.67
CA ALA A 27 -24.73 -2.93 -24.55
C ALA A 27 -25.08 -4.13 -25.46
N SER A 28 -24.20 -4.44 -26.42
CA SER A 28 -24.15 -5.75 -27.09
C SER A 28 -22.92 -6.51 -26.59
N ARG A 29 -23.14 -7.61 -25.86
CA ARG A 29 -22.07 -8.53 -25.44
C ARG A 29 -21.53 -9.28 -26.65
N ARG A 30 -20.34 -8.92 -27.10
CA ARG A 30 -19.47 -9.82 -27.88
C ARG A 30 -18.24 -10.15 -27.04
N HIS A 31 -18.11 -11.41 -26.67
CA HIS A 31 -16.87 -11.96 -26.12
C HIS A 31 -15.80 -11.93 -27.21
N LEU A 32 -14.87 -10.96 -27.16
CA LEU A 32 -13.59 -11.07 -27.84
C LEU A 32 -12.60 -11.78 -26.92
N SER A 33 -12.19 -12.96 -27.34
CA SER A 33 -11.01 -13.64 -26.84
C SER A 33 -9.77 -12.93 -27.40
N THR A 34 -8.94 -12.36 -26.53
CA THR A 34 -7.62 -11.85 -26.91
C THR A 34 -6.56 -12.66 -26.18
N LYS A 35 -6.08 -13.73 -26.81
CA LYS A 35 -4.71 -14.23 -26.60
C LYS A 35 -3.75 -13.27 -27.31
N GLY A 36 -3.52 -12.10 -26.72
CA GLY A 36 -2.39 -11.24 -27.05
C GLY A 36 -1.33 -11.40 -25.96
N ALA A 37 -0.14 -11.87 -26.31
CA ALA A 37 0.98 -11.85 -25.39
C ALA A 37 1.22 -10.39 -24.96
N ALA A 38 1.40 -10.14 -23.67
CA ALA A 38 1.82 -8.83 -23.20
C ALA A 38 3.16 -8.49 -23.87
N PRO A 39 3.38 -7.24 -24.34
CA PRO A 39 4.63 -6.86 -24.97
C PRO A 39 5.79 -7.10 -23.99
N GLU A 40 6.76 -7.90 -24.43
CA GLU A 40 7.95 -8.23 -23.63
C GLU A 40 8.78 -6.96 -23.36
N SER A 41 9.38 -6.90 -22.18
CA SER A 41 10.27 -5.81 -21.82
C SER A 41 11.66 -6.03 -22.42
N VAL A 42 12.12 -5.09 -23.24
CA VAL A 42 13.37 -5.20 -24.00
C VAL A 42 14.29 -4.02 -23.67
N ILE A 43 15.57 -4.31 -23.42
CA ILE A 43 16.61 -3.27 -23.31
C ILE A 43 17.27 -3.11 -24.67
N GLY A 44 16.91 -2.05 -25.38
CA GLY A 44 17.59 -1.62 -26.61
C GLY A 44 18.86 -0.81 -26.32
N GLN A 45 19.57 -0.47 -27.39
CA GLN A 45 20.80 0.33 -27.28
C GLN A 45 20.50 1.76 -26.80
N GLU A 46 19.40 2.36 -27.27
CA GLU A 46 19.02 3.75 -26.95
C GLU A 46 17.81 3.88 -26.01
N SER A 47 17.01 2.83 -25.85
CA SER A 47 15.78 2.86 -25.05
C SER A 47 15.56 1.58 -24.24
N VAL A 48 14.72 1.67 -23.23
CA VAL A 48 14.15 0.54 -22.50
C VAL A 48 12.66 0.49 -22.78
N GLU A 49 12.15 -0.65 -23.23
CA GLU A 49 10.72 -0.88 -23.43
C GLU A 49 10.13 -1.61 -22.23
N VAL A 50 9.10 -1.04 -21.61
CA VAL A 50 8.39 -1.64 -20.47
C VAL A 50 6.90 -1.34 -20.60
N SER A 51 6.06 -2.38 -20.48
CA SER A 51 4.59 -2.27 -20.56
C SER A 51 4.10 -1.57 -21.85
N GLY A 52 4.76 -1.83 -22.99
CA GLY A 52 4.41 -1.25 -24.29
C GLY A 52 4.78 0.22 -24.46
N ARG A 53 5.59 0.79 -23.57
CA ARG A 53 6.13 2.16 -23.68
C ARG A 53 7.65 2.13 -23.78
N SER A 54 8.21 3.01 -24.59
CA SER A 54 9.65 3.19 -24.77
C SER A 54 10.15 4.37 -23.93
N TYR A 55 11.22 4.14 -23.19
CA TYR A 55 11.87 5.13 -22.32
C TYR A 55 13.31 5.34 -22.80
N PRO A 56 13.73 6.56 -23.16
CA PRO A 56 15.10 6.80 -23.60
C PRO A 56 16.07 6.52 -22.45
N ARG A 57 17.22 5.92 -22.77
CA ARG A 57 18.29 5.65 -21.82
C ARG A 57 19.13 6.90 -21.59
N ASP A 58 19.67 7.03 -20.39
CA ASP A 58 20.64 8.04 -20.03
C ASP A 58 21.69 7.48 -19.06
N ASP A 59 22.51 8.36 -18.50
CA ASP A 59 23.56 8.02 -17.56
C ASP A 59 23.04 7.53 -16.19
N PHE A 60 21.75 7.69 -15.93
CA PHE A 60 21.08 7.24 -14.71
C PHE A 60 20.43 5.86 -14.87
N THR A 61 20.08 5.46 -16.11
CA THR A 61 19.52 4.13 -16.41
C THR A 61 20.34 3.02 -15.76
N ASN A 62 19.67 2.13 -15.02
CA ASN A 62 20.34 1.02 -14.32
C ASN A 62 19.47 -0.25 -14.16
N VAL A 63 18.29 -0.29 -14.80
CA VAL A 63 17.46 -1.50 -14.89
C VAL A 63 18.21 -2.62 -15.63
N THR A 64 17.96 -3.86 -15.23
CA THR A 64 18.56 -5.06 -15.85
C THR A 64 17.49 -5.92 -16.52
N PRO A 65 17.84 -6.76 -17.51
CA PRO A 65 16.88 -7.67 -18.14
C PRO A 65 16.22 -8.62 -17.13
N SER A 66 16.96 -9.07 -16.12
CA SER A 66 16.45 -9.95 -15.07
C SER A 66 15.35 -9.30 -14.23
N ILE A 67 15.46 -8.00 -13.96
CA ILE A 67 14.45 -7.23 -13.21
C ILE A 67 13.26 -6.92 -14.10
N LEU A 68 13.49 -6.51 -15.35
CA LEU A 68 12.43 -6.24 -16.31
C LEU A 68 11.57 -7.48 -16.61
N ALA A 69 12.15 -8.68 -16.60
CA ALA A 69 11.44 -9.94 -16.75
C ALA A 69 10.50 -10.28 -15.57
N LYS A 70 10.60 -9.56 -14.44
CA LYS A 70 9.67 -9.68 -13.31
C LYS A 70 8.49 -8.72 -13.39
N VAL A 71 8.59 -7.66 -14.18
CA VAL A 71 7.50 -6.71 -14.40
C VAL A 71 6.29 -7.42 -15.01
N GLY A 72 5.11 -7.21 -14.42
CA GLY A 72 3.86 -7.82 -14.89
C GLY A 72 3.63 -9.26 -14.42
N ARG A 73 4.54 -9.87 -13.65
CA ARG A 73 4.28 -11.18 -13.01
C ARG A 73 3.09 -11.12 -12.05
N ASN A 74 2.91 -9.98 -11.37
CA ASN A 74 1.76 -9.66 -10.53
C ASN A 74 1.34 -10.80 -9.60
N LEU A 75 2.28 -11.33 -8.79
CA LEU A 75 2.04 -12.48 -7.92
C LEU A 75 0.91 -12.23 -6.92
N HIS A 76 0.72 -10.97 -6.50
CA HIS A 76 -0.39 -10.52 -5.67
C HIS A 76 -1.78 -10.63 -6.35
N ASN A 77 -1.82 -10.87 -7.67
CA ASN A 77 -3.04 -11.09 -8.46
C ASN A 77 -3.17 -12.53 -8.99
N GLN A 78 -2.20 -13.40 -8.72
CA GLN A 78 -2.27 -14.81 -9.10
C GLN A 78 -3.09 -15.57 -8.04
N SER A 79 -4.25 -16.09 -8.44
CA SER A 79 -5.12 -16.87 -7.56
C SER A 79 -4.34 -18.00 -6.85
N GLN A 80 -4.62 -18.20 -5.57
CA GLN A 80 -3.98 -19.18 -4.68
C GLN A 80 -2.50 -18.91 -4.34
N HIS A 81 -1.86 -17.89 -4.92
CA HIS A 81 -0.53 -17.49 -4.48
C HIS A 81 -0.59 -16.94 -3.03
N PRO A 82 0.39 -17.22 -2.14
CA PRO A 82 0.37 -16.75 -0.76
C PRO A 82 0.17 -15.23 -0.62
N LEU A 83 0.80 -14.44 -1.49
CA LEU A 83 0.62 -12.98 -1.52
C LEU A 83 -0.79 -12.56 -1.92
N TRP A 84 -1.42 -13.28 -2.85
CA TRP A 84 -2.82 -13.05 -3.21
C TRP A 84 -3.75 -13.41 -2.04
N LEU A 85 -3.50 -14.52 -1.33
CA LEU A 85 -4.28 -14.92 -0.16
C LEU A 85 -4.24 -13.85 0.95
N ILE A 86 -3.04 -13.32 1.25
CA ILE A 86 -2.88 -12.24 2.22
C ILE A 86 -3.62 -10.98 1.75
N LYS A 87 -3.46 -10.59 0.48
CA LYS A 87 -4.18 -9.45 -0.11
C LYS A 87 -5.70 -9.59 0.02
N GLU A 88 -6.26 -10.73 -0.35
CA GLU A 88 -7.71 -10.97 -0.26
C GLU A 88 -8.23 -10.97 1.18
N ARG A 89 -7.44 -11.46 2.14
CA ARG A 89 -7.82 -11.39 3.57
C ARG A 89 -7.78 -9.97 4.11
N ILE A 90 -6.78 -9.18 3.75
CA ILE A 90 -6.75 -7.76 4.11
C ILE A 90 -7.94 -7.03 3.48
N LYS A 91 -8.21 -7.26 2.19
CA LYS A 91 -9.39 -6.70 1.51
C LYS A 91 -10.67 -7.09 2.26
N ALA A 92 -10.83 -8.37 2.58
CA ALA A 92 -12.00 -8.87 3.32
C ALA A 92 -12.16 -8.13 4.65
N HIS A 93 -11.09 -7.97 5.44
CA HIS A 93 -11.13 -7.20 6.69
C HIS A 93 -11.69 -5.78 6.49
N PHE A 94 -11.20 -5.03 5.50
CA PHE A 94 -11.70 -3.68 5.22
C PHE A 94 -13.14 -3.67 4.71
N TYR A 95 -13.60 -4.71 4.01
CA TYR A 95 -14.98 -4.82 3.56
C TYR A 95 -15.96 -5.25 4.66
N SER A 96 -15.59 -6.20 5.52
CA SER A 96 -16.51 -6.82 6.49
C SER A 96 -16.39 -6.29 7.90
N SER A 97 -15.21 -5.81 8.29
CA SER A 97 -14.83 -5.67 9.70
C SER A 97 -14.33 -4.27 10.05
N TYR A 98 -13.98 -3.45 9.06
CA TYR A 98 -13.72 -2.04 9.30
C TYR A 98 -15.01 -1.33 9.72
N ILE A 99 -14.96 -0.60 10.82
CA ILE A 99 -16.09 0.14 11.38
C ILE A 99 -15.67 1.60 11.43
N GLY A 100 -16.11 2.39 10.45
CA GLY A 100 -15.91 3.84 10.48
C GLY A 100 -16.85 4.52 11.48
N ARG A 101 -16.58 5.80 11.75
CA ARG A 101 -17.28 6.57 12.79
C ARG A 101 -18.69 6.99 12.37
N SER A 102 -18.87 7.34 11.10
CA SER A 102 -20.14 7.78 10.50
C SER A 102 -20.74 6.75 9.51
N GLY A 103 -20.10 5.58 9.36
CA GLY A 103 -20.47 4.52 8.43
C GLY A 103 -19.25 3.68 8.04
N ASN A 104 -19.43 2.58 7.31
CA ASN A 104 -18.30 1.84 6.74
C ASN A 104 -17.99 2.41 5.34
N PRO A 105 -16.87 3.12 5.15
CA PRO A 105 -16.49 3.66 3.87
C PRO A 105 -16.02 2.53 2.98
N ARG A 106 -16.38 2.63 1.72
CA ARG A 106 -15.99 1.63 0.75
C ARG A 106 -14.55 1.89 0.31
N PHE A 107 -13.64 1.04 0.78
CA PHE A 107 -12.27 1.04 0.30
C PHE A 107 -12.24 0.55 -1.15
N SER A 108 -11.95 1.46 -2.07
CA SER A 108 -11.61 1.07 -3.45
C SER A 108 -10.30 0.28 -3.45
N VAL A 109 -10.15 -0.69 -4.36
CA VAL A 109 -8.96 -1.56 -4.40
C VAL A 109 -8.25 -1.36 -5.73
N HIS A 110 -6.96 -1.02 -5.66
CA HIS A 110 -6.09 -0.76 -6.79
C HIS A 110 -4.91 -1.73 -6.74
N ASP A 111 -5.02 -2.85 -7.47
CA ASP A 111 -4.00 -3.90 -7.46
C ASP A 111 -3.35 -4.13 -8.83
N ASN A 112 -3.63 -3.29 -9.82
CA ASN A 112 -3.12 -3.44 -11.19
C ASN A 112 -2.54 -2.14 -11.77
N LEU A 113 -2.01 -1.25 -10.91
CA LEU A 113 -1.32 -0.04 -11.36
C LEU A 113 0.07 -0.38 -11.92
N ASN A 114 0.45 0.29 -13.01
CA ASN A 114 1.74 0.13 -13.65
C ASN A 114 2.87 0.45 -12.65
N PRO A 115 3.89 -0.42 -12.47
CA PRO A 115 5.01 -0.16 -11.56
C PRO A 115 5.97 0.93 -12.06
N VAL A 116 5.90 1.34 -13.33
CA VAL A 116 6.66 2.45 -13.89
C VAL A 116 6.04 3.77 -13.43
N VAL A 117 6.81 4.56 -12.70
CA VAL A 117 6.42 5.86 -12.13
C VAL A 117 7.47 6.92 -12.43
N THR A 118 7.06 8.18 -12.37
CA THR A 118 8.01 9.30 -12.38
C THR A 118 8.75 9.39 -11.04
N VAL A 119 9.93 10.02 -11.05
CA VAL A 119 10.66 10.38 -9.83
C VAL A 119 9.82 11.29 -8.93
N GLU A 120 9.00 12.16 -9.52
CA GLU A 120 8.06 13.01 -8.80
C GLU A 120 7.03 12.19 -8.03
N GLN A 121 6.38 11.22 -8.69
CA GLN A 121 5.42 10.32 -8.05
C GLN A 121 6.07 9.55 -6.89
N ASN A 122 7.25 8.95 -7.11
CA ASN A 122 7.90 8.13 -6.10
C ASN A 122 8.50 8.94 -4.94
N PHE A 123 8.86 10.22 -5.13
CA PHE A 123 9.56 10.98 -4.10
C PHE A 123 9.01 12.38 -3.84
N ASP A 124 8.97 13.25 -4.86
CA ASP A 124 8.63 14.68 -4.66
C ASP A 124 7.19 14.86 -4.14
N SER A 125 6.25 14.07 -4.66
CA SER A 125 4.83 14.10 -4.27
C SER A 125 4.61 13.69 -2.82
N LEU A 126 5.59 12.98 -2.25
CA LEU A 126 5.64 12.54 -0.86
C LEU A 126 6.54 13.44 -0.01
N LEU A 127 6.96 14.61 -0.52
CA LEU A 127 7.80 15.58 0.20
C LEU A 127 9.17 15.01 0.61
N ILE A 128 9.68 14.00 -0.10
CA ILE A 128 11.05 13.51 0.09
C ILE A 128 11.99 14.57 -0.52
N PRO A 129 13.04 15.05 0.17
CA PRO A 129 13.98 16.02 -0.41
C PRO A 129 14.80 15.45 -1.58
N ALA A 130 15.30 16.31 -2.48
CA ALA A 130 16.08 15.91 -3.65
C ALA A 130 17.45 15.28 -3.30
N ASP A 131 18.02 15.66 -2.15
CA ASP A 131 19.27 15.15 -1.60
C ASP A 131 19.07 13.94 -0.65
N HIS A 132 17.84 13.47 -0.48
CA HIS A 132 17.54 12.38 0.44
C HIS A 132 18.22 11.06 0.01
N PRO A 133 18.86 10.33 0.93
CA PRO A 133 19.58 9.08 0.61
C PRO A 133 18.74 8.04 -0.13
N SER A 134 17.43 7.98 0.13
CA SER A 134 16.53 7.04 -0.56
C SER A 134 16.45 7.23 -2.07
N ARG A 135 16.92 8.36 -2.62
CA ARG A 135 16.95 8.63 -4.06
C ARG A 135 18.19 8.07 -4.75
N LYS A 136 19.18 7.57 -3.99
CA LYS A 136 20.45 7.07 -4.55
C LYS A 136 20.20 6.08 -5.68
N ARG A 137 20.98 6.24 -6.75
CA ARG A 137 20.99 5.32 -7.90
C ARG A 137 21.37 3.89 -7.49
N GLY A 138 22.13 3.73 -6.41
CA GLY A 138 22.50 2.44 -5.84
C GLY A 138 21.32 1.63 -5.31
N ASP A 139 20.24 2.29 -4.88
CA ASP A 139 19.15 1.68 -4.09
C ASP A 139 17.86 1.50 -4.91
N ASN A 140 17.80 2.08 -6.11
CA ASN A 140 16.60 2.14 -6.94
C ASN A 140 16.87 1.74 -8.39
N TYR A 141 15.83 1.25 -9.07
CA TYR A 141 15.85 0.89 -10.49
C TYR A 141 15.28 2.01 -11.37
N TYR A 142 16.17 2.80 -11.97
CA TYR A 142 15.85 3.89 -12.88
C TYR A 142 15.82 3.42 -14.33
N LEU A 143 14.76 3.79 -15.05
CA LEU A 143 14.69 3.71 -16.51
C LEU A 143 15.47 4.85 -17.14
N ASN A 144 15.39 6.04 -16.53
CA ASN A 144 16.17 7.25 -16.83
C ASN A 144 16.08 8.22 -15.64
N ARG A 145 16.60 9.44 -15.77
CA ARG A 145 16.60 10.49 -14.73
C ARG A 145 15.22 10.86 -14.22
N THR A 146 14.17 10.70 -15.03
CA THR A 146 12.81 11.14 -14.70
C THR A 146 11.86 10.00 -14.36
N THR A 147 12.22 8.76 -14.69
CA THR A 147 11.32 7.61 -14.63
C THR A 147 12.02 6.38 -14.03
N MET A 148 11.31 5.65 -13.18
CA MET A 148 11.82 4.50 -12.43
C MET A 148 10.75 3.42 -12.22
N LEU A 149 11.18 2.24 -11.78
CA LEU A 149 10.28 1.28 -11.15
C LEU A 149 10.04 1.72 -9.69
N ARG A 150 8.77 1.77 -9.27
CA ARG A 150 8.40 2.27 -7.92
C ARG A 150 9.12 1.52 -6.81
N ALA A 151 9.70 2.26 -5.86
CA ALA A 151 10.38 1.69 -4.70
C ALA A 151 9.43 1.40 -3.53
N HIS A 152 8.21 1.93 -3.60
CA HIS A 152 7.11 1.69 -2.67
C HIS A 152 5.76 2.02 -3.32
N THR A 153 4.69 1.42 -2.82
CA THR A 153 3.31 1.67 -3.26
C THR A 153 2.84 3.10 -3.06
N SER A 154 3.48 3.82 -2.12
CA SER A 154 3.10 5.20 -1.79
C SER A 154 3.28 6.18 -2.96
N ALA A 155 4.00 5.78 -4.02
CA ALA A 155 4.16 6.56 -5.24
C ALA A 155 2.83 6.93 -5.93
N HIS A 156 1.75 6.21 -5.62
CA HIS A 156 0.42 6.45 -6.19
C HIS A 156 -0.54 7.22 -5.25
N GLN A 157 -0.12 7.55 -4.01
CA GLN A 157 -1.01 8.18 -3.02
C GLN A 157 -1.54 9.52 -3.50
N ARG A 158 -0.65 10.41 -3.96
CA ARG A 158 -1.02 11.77 -4.37
C ARG A 158 -2.03 11.76 -5.52
N GLU A 159 -1.82 10.89 -6.50
CA GLU A 159 -2.70 10.75 -7.66
C GLU A 159 -4.09 10.23 -7.27
N LEU A 160 -4.15 9.18 -6.45
CA LEU A 160 -5.41 8.59 -6.00
C LEU A 160 -6.20 9.55 -5.10
N VAL A 161 -5.56 10.24 -4.17
CA VAL A 161 -6.23 11.29 -3.37
C VAL A 161 -6.71 12.43 -4.27
N ARG A 162 -5.88 12.89 -5.22
CA ARG A 162 -6.27 13.96 -6.15
C ARG A 162 -7.45 13.56 -7.06
N SER A 163 -7.67 12.26 -7.26
CA SER A 163 -8.84 11.75 -7.97
C SER A 163 -10.14 11.77 -7.14
N GLY A 164 -10.08 12.20 -5.87
CA GLY A 164 -11.22 12.32 -4.97
C GLY A 164 -11.49 11.08 -4.11
N LEU A 165 -10.51 10.16 -3.99
CA LEU A 165 -10.66 8.97 -3.17
C LEU A 165 -10.27 9.26 -1.70
N ASP A 166 -11.25 9.09 -0.81
CA ASP A 166 -11.05 9.23 0.64
C ASP A 166 -10.68 7.91 1.32
N ALA A 167 -10.91 6.77 0.68
CA ALA A 167 -10.60 5.44 1.20
C ALA A 167 -10.18 4.48 0.08
N PHE A 168 -8.94 4.01 0.13
CA PHE A 168 -8.44 3.06 -0.86
C PHE A 168 -7.36 2.13 -0.30
N LEU A 169 -7.31 0.93 -0.88
CA LEU A 169 -6.25 -0.05 -0.70
C LEU A 169 -5.47 -0.17 -2.00
N LEU A 170 -4.15 -0.18 -1.90
CA LEU A 170 -3.26 -0.42 -3.02
C LEU A 170 -2.45 -1.70 -2.77
N ALA A 171 -2.32 -2.57 -3.76
CA ALA A 171 -1.42 -3.71 -3.71
C ALA A 171 -0.55 -3.75 -4.97
N GLY A 172 0.74 -4.00 -4.81
CA GLY A 172 1.63 -4.03 -5.95
C GLY A 172 3.01 -4.54 -5.63
N ASP A 173 3.66 -5.02 -6.68
CA ASP A 173 5.10 -5.23 -6.75
C ASP A 173 5.86 -3.91 -6.66
N VAL A 174 6.97 -3.91 -5.92
CA VAL A 174 7.87 -2.78 -5.72
C VAL A 174 9.31 -3.25 -5.88
N TYR A 175 10.18 -2.34 -6.28
CA TYR A 175 11.49 -2.65 -6.83
C TYR A 175 12.57 -1.89 -6.07
N ARG A 176 13.48 -2.62 -5.43
CA ARG A 176 14.62 -2.04 -4.70
C ARG A 176 15.89 -2.78 -5.06
N ARG A 177 16.98 -2.03 -5.11
CA ARG A 177 18.31 -2.61 -5.22
C ARG A 177 18.80 -2.85 -3.80
N ASP A 178 18.90 -4.12 -3.45
CA ASP A 178 19.31 -4.57 -2.14
C ASP A 178 20.16 -5.83 -2.29
N GLU A 179 20.81 -6.24 -1.20
CA GLU A 179 21.46 -7.55 -1.14
C GLU A 179 20.44 -8.67 -1.34
N ILE A 180 20.88 -9.82 -1.83
CA ILE A 180 20.00 -10.97 -2.01
C ILE A 180 20.33 -11.96 -0.90
N ASP A 181 19.43 -12.05 0.07
CA ASP A 181 19.51 -12.98 1.19
C ASP A 181 18.12 -13.58 1.50
N ALA A 182 17.98 -14.28 2.63
CA ALA A 182 16.72 -14.91 3.02
C ALA A 182 15.57 -13.90 3.28
N SER A 183 15.90 -12.65 3.59
CA SER A 183 14.99 -11.55 3.91
C SER A 183 14.86 -10.49 2.81
N HIS A 184 15.83 -10.41 1.90
CA HIS A 184 15.91 -9.37 0.88
C HIS A 184 15.80 -9.95 -0.53
N TYR A 185 14.84 -9.43 -1.29
CA TYR A 185 14.67 -9.78 -2.70
C TYR A 185 14.39 -8.52 -3.52
N PRO A 186 14.98 -8.34 -4.72
CA PRO A 186 14.89 -7.09 -5.48
C PRO A 186 13.47 -6.68 -5.90
N VAL A 187 12.54 -7.64 -5.91
CA VAL A 187 11.12 -7.44 -6.22
C VAL A 187 10.26 -8.08 -5.15
N PHE A 188 9.66 -7.27 -4.31
CA PHE A 188 8.74 -7.73 -3.27
C PHE A 188 7.41 -6.99 -3.42
N HIS A 189 6.44 -7.29 -2.55
CA HIS A 189 5.09 -6.75 -2.68
C HIS A 189 4.72 -5.96 -1.45
N GLN A 190 4.07 -4.83 -1.66
CA GLN A 190 3.49 -4.02 -0.61
C GLN A 190 1.98 -3.98 -0.76
N MET A 191 1.33 -3.85 0.38
CA MET A 191 -0.05 -3.45 0.46
C MET A 191 -0.12 -2.20 1.32
N GLU A 192 -0.91 -1.25 0.87
CA GLU A 192 -1.07 0.07 1.43
C GLU A 192 -2.54 0.38 1.60
N GLY A 193 -2.88 1.09 2.67
CA GLY A 193 -4.22 1.61 2.90
C GLY A 193 -4.14 3.09 3.24
N VAL A 194 -4.98 3.88 2.58
CA VAL A 194 -5.13 5.32 2.83
C VAL A 194 -6.56 5.58 3.25
N ARG A 195 -6.72 6.41 4.27
CA ARG A 195 -8.01 6.83 4.77
C ARG A 195 -8.00 8.29 5.21
N LEU A 196 -8.89 9.09 4.64
CA LEU A 196 -9.14 10.48 4.98
C LEU A 196 -10.41 10.61 5.83
N PHE A 197 -10.45 11.66 6.65
CA PHE A 197 -11.60 12.02 7.47
C PHE A 197 -11.98 13.47 7.26
N SER A 198 -13.28 13.73 7.20
CA SER A 198 -13.79 15.09 7.35
C SER A 198 -13.83 15.48 8.84
N ASN A 199 -13.96 16.78 9.10
CA ASN A 199 -14.12 17.32 10.46
C ASN A 199 -15.31 16.66 11.18
N HIS A 200 -16.47 16.66 10.52
CA HIS A 200 -17.69 16.07 11.05
C HIS A 200 -17.56 14.55 11.30
N GLU A 201 -16.88 13.82 10.40
CA GLU A 201 -16.69 12.39 10.61
C GLU A 201 -15.81 12.10 11.83
N LEU A 202 -14.66 12.76 11.93
CA LEU A 202 -13.67 12.48 12.98
C LEU A 202 -14.24 12.75 14.38
N PHE A 203 -14.97 13.87 14.51
CA PHE A 203 -15.52 14.34 15.77
C PHE A 203 -16.97 13.91 16.04
N SER A 204 -17.60 13.15 15.14
CA SER A 204 -19.01 12.70 15.25
C SER A 204 -19.40 12.01 16.58
N LYS A 205 -18.44 11.45 17.31
CA LYS A 205 -18.64 10.75 18.59
C LYS A 205 -18.01 11.46 19.78
N VAL A 206 -17.59 12.72 19.60
CA VAL A 206 -16.97 13.54 20.64
C VAL A 206 -18.01 14.53 21.16
N GLN A 207 -18.11 14.68 22.49
CA GLN A 207 -18.99 15.70 23.08
C GLN A 207 -18.53 17.09 22.64
N ASN A 208 -19.46 17.93 22.17
CA ASN A 208 -19.16 19.23 21.56
C ASN A 208 -18.19 19.14 20.37
N GLY A 209 -18.26 18.05 19.60
CA GLY A 209 -17.38 17.83 18.44
C GLY A 209 -17.50 18.89 17.34
N ASP A 210 -18.62 19.62 17.28
CA ASP A 210 -18.82 20.71 16.32
C ASP A 210 -17.94 21.94 16.63
N ASP A 211 -17.46 22.08 17.88
CA ASP A 211 -16.52 23.13 18.27
C ASP A 211 -15.06 22.76 17.95
N LEU A 212 -14.80 21.51 17.55
CA LEU A 212 -13.47 21.02 17.23
C LEU A 212 -13.15 21.17 15.74
N SER A 213 -11.87 21.38 15.45
CA SER A 213 -11.34 21.54 14.10
C SER A 213 -10.20 20.56 13.84
N LEU A 214 -10.09 20.07 12.61
CA LEU A 214 -8.91 19.33 12.15
C LEU A 214 -7.65 20.21 12.14
N PHE A 215 -7.83 21.50 11.86
CA PHE A 215 -6.74 22.42 11.58
C PHE A 215 -6.69 23.60 12.55
N GLU A 216 -5.48 24.07 12.84
CA GLU A 216 -5.19 25.26 13.63
C GLU A 216 -4.24 26.22 12.87
N VAL A 217 -4.30 27.51 13.20
CA VAL A 217 -3.44 28.54 12.61
C VAL A 217 -2.37 28.95 13.61
N GLY A 218 -1.12 29.07 13.15
CA GLY A 218 0.01 29.47 14.01
C GLY A 218 0.56 28.35 14.91
N GLY A 219 0.15 27.11 14.67
CA GLY A 219 0.69 25.95 15.36
C GLY A 219 2.15 25.69 15.02
N ARG A 220 2.80 24.89 15.87
CA ARG A 220 4.20 24.43 15.68
C ARG A 220 4.24 22.92 15.55
N ARG A 221 5.19 22.42 14.77
CA ARG A 221 5.49 20.99 14.71
C ARG A 221 6.06 20.53 16.06
N THR A 222 5.52 19.44 16.59
CA THR A 222 6.00 18.78 17.81
C THR A 222 6.18 17.28 17.54
N PRO A 223 6.77 16.50 18.45
CA PRO A 223 6.84 15.05 18.31
C PRO A 223 5.46 14.36 18.19
N GLN A 224 4.38 15.04 18.57
CA GLN A 224 3.03 14.50 18.61
C GLN A 224 2.15 14.98 17.46
N LYS A 225 2.49 16.07 16.76
CA LYS A 225 1.64 16.64 15.71
C LYS A 225 2.40 17.52 14.73
N GLN A 226 1.82 17.67 13.55
CA GLN A 226 2.27 18.64 12.54
C GLN A 226 1.76 20.05 12.87
N GLU A 227 2.42 21.04 12.28
CA GLU A 227 2.22 22.47 12.53
C GLU A 227 0.80 22.98 12.28
N VAL A 228 0.06 22.38 11.33
CA VAL A 228 -1.29 22.81 10.97
C VAL A 228 -2.41 21.99 11.60
N HIS A 229 -2.10 20.86 12.27
CA HIS A 229 -3.11 19.98 12.83
C HIS A 229 -3.33 20.24 14.32
N THR A 230 -4.58 20.17 14.77
CA THR A 230 -4.91 20.17 16.19
C THR A 230 -4.46 18.86 16.84
N LEU A 231 -4.17 18.89 18.14
CA LEU A 231 -3.73 17.68 18.85
C LEU A 231 -4.87 16.66 18.96
N GLU A 232 -6.09 17.14 19.12
CA GLU A 232 -7.32 16.35 19.20
C GLU A 232 -7.51 15.53 17.92
N ALA A 233 -7.38 16.16 16.75
CA ALA A 233 -7.48 15.47 15.48
C ALA A 233 -6.42 14.39 15.32
N VAL A 234 -5.15 14.72 15.61
CA VAL A 234 -4.05 13.76 15.49
C VAL A 234 -4.25 12.56 16.42
N LYS A 235 -4.71 12.77 17.66
CA LYS A 235 -4.94 11.67 18.61
C LYS A 235 -6.10 10.76 18.22
N LEU A 236 -7.16 11.29 17.62
CA LEU A 236 -8.26 10.47 17.12
C LEU A 236 -7.87 9.66 15.89
N VAL A 237 -7.08 10.24 14.98
CA VAL A 237 -6.57 9.53 13.80
C VAL A 237 -5.53 8.48 14.19
N GLU A 238 -4.60 8.81 15.09
CA GLU A 238 -3.63 7.85 15.65
C GLU A 238 -4.35 6.65 16.28
N PHE A 239 -5.41 6.90 17.06
CA PHE A 239 -6.21 5.84 17.66
C PHE A 239 -6.91 4.97 16.61
N ASP A 240 -7.52 5.57 15.59
CA ASP A 240 -8.18 4.84 14.49
C ASP A 240 -7.20 3.96 13.72
N LEU A 241 -6.01 4.50 13.37
CA LEU A 241 -4.93 3.76 12.72
C LEU A 241 -4.53 2.55 13.54
N LYS A 242 -4.18 2.77 14.81
CA LYS A 242 -3.66 1.73 15.70
C LYS A 242 -4.71 0.65 15.92
N GLN A 243 -5.94 1.04 16.22
CA GLN A 243 -7.04 0.09 16.42
C GLN A 243 -7.33 -0.73 15.16
N THR A 244 -7.35 -0.10 13.99
CA THR A 244 -7.60 -0.79 12.70
C THR A 244 -6.51 -1.81 12.42
N LEU A 245 -5.25 -1.42 12.57
CA LEU A 245 -4.10 -2.28 12.32
C LEU A 245 -4.01 -3.45 13.31
N THR A 246 -4.23 -3.19 14.60
CA THR A 246 -4.28 -4.26 15.61
C THR A 246 -5.39 -5.26 15.28
N ARG A 247 -6.61 -4.80 14.97
CA ARG A 247 -7.71 -5.70 14.58
C ARG A 247 -7.40 -6.49 13.31
N LEU A 248 -6.77 -5.87 12.33
CA LEU A 248 -6.36 -6.54 11.09
C LEU A 248 -5.36 -7.66 11.38
N ILE A 249 -4.31 -7.41 12.16
CA ILE A 249 -3.33 -8.45 12.50
C ILE A 249 -3.95 -9.52 13.40
N THR A 250 -4.80 -9.16 14.38
CA THR A 250 -5.54 -10.15 15.16
C THR A 250 -6.44 -11.02 14.28
N GLN A 251 -7.08 -10.46 13.25
CA GLN A 251 -7.89 -11.25 12.32
C GLN A 251 -7.03 -12.12 11.38
N LEU A 252 -5.87 -11.63 10.97
CA LEU A 252 -4.95 -12.38 10.13
C LEU A 252 -4.29 -13.52 10.92
N PHE A 253 -3.79 -13.26 12.13
CA PHE A 253 -2.89 -14.14 12.88
C PHE A 253 -3.44 -14.63 14.23
N GLY A 254 -4.38 -13.91 14.84
CA GLY A 254 -4.93 -14.22 16.17
C GLY A 254 -6.11 -15.20 16.17
N GLY A 255 -6.73 -15.48 15.01
CA GLY A 255 -7.76 -16.50 14.89
C GLY A 255 -7.18 -17.86 14.48
N GLY A 256 -7.35 -18.90 15.30
CA GLY A 256 -6.92 -20.27 15.01
C GLY A 256 -7.43 -20.87 13.68
N GLU A 257 -8.40 -20.23 13.04
CA GLU A 257 -8.98 -20.54 11.73
C GLU A 257 -7.97 -20.44 10.56
N MET A 258 -7.05 -19.46 10.57
CA MET A 258 -6.06 -19.32 9.49
C MET A 258 -5.16 -20.55 9.42
N LEU A 259 -4.78 -21.06 10.58
CA LEU A 259 -3.81 -22.12 10.70
C LEU A 259 -4.46 -23.48 10.45
N LEU A 260 -5.74 -23.67 10.74
CA LEU A 260 -6.47 -24.89 10.36
C LEU A 260 -6.48 -25.10 8.84
N PHE A 261 -6.68 -24.04 8.05
CA PHE A 261 -6.66 -24.12 6.58
C PHE A 261 -5.25 -24.37 6.01
N LEU A 262 -4.22 -23.74 6.58
CA LEU A 262 -2.83 -24.01 6.22
C LEU A 262 -2.39 -25.42 6.67
N LEU A 263 -2.79 -25.85 7.87
CA LEU A 263 -2.58 -27.19 8.40
C LEU A 263 -3.25 -28.24 7.52
N PHE A 264 -4.50 -28.05 7.09
CA PHE A 264 -5.17 -28.99 6.18
C PHE A 264 -4.44 -29.12 4.84
N SER A 265 -3.91 -28.02 4.32
CA SER A 265 -3.17 -28.00 3.05
C SER A 265 -1.80 -28.68 3.16
N ILE A 266 -1.13 -28.58 4.31
CA ILE A 266 0.20 -29.18 4.53
C ILE A 266 0.08 -30.65 4.98
N ILE A 267 -0.91 -30.99 5.82
CA ILE A 267 -1.18 -32.36 6.30
C ILE A 267 -1.57 -33.28 5.14
N PHE A 268 -2.27 -32.78 4.11
CA PHE A 268 -2.61 -33.56 2.92
C PHE A 268 -1.40 -33.90 2.03
N LEU A 269 -0.27 -33.18 2.18
CA LEU A 269 0.93 -33.35 1.34
C LEU A 269 2.06 -34.17 1.97
N THR A 270 2.08 -34.43 3.29
CA THR A 270 3.24 -35.06 3.94
C THR A 270 2.88 -36.18 4.92
N PHE A 271 3.02 -37.42 4.46
CA PHE A 271 2.94 -38.64 5.27
C PHE A 271 4.32 -38.94 5.91
N LEU A 272 4.71 -38.29 7.02
CA LEU A 272 5.81 -38.78 7.88
C LEU A 272 5.75 -38.20 9.31
N HIS A 273 5.72 -39.07 10.32
CA HIS A 273 4.86 -38.94 11.50
C HIS A 273 5.53 -38.53 12.85
N LEU A 274 6.68 -37.84 12.88
CA LEU A 274 7.30 -37.46 14.18
C LEU A 274 7.80 -36.01 14.28
N ILE A 275 8.51 -35.49 13.28
CA ILE A 275 8.91 -34.07 13.22
C ILE A 275 7.68 -33.18 13.11
N PHE A 276 6.66 -33.65 12.38
CA PHE A 276 5.42 -32.92 12.20
C PHE A 276 4.60 -32.82 13.48
N LEU A 277 4.69 -33.81 14.40
CA LEU A 277 3.99 -33.76 15.68
C LEU A 277 4.64 -32.74 16.63
N LEU A 278 5.97 -32.62 16.62
CA LEU A 278 6.68 -31.60 17.39
C LEU A 278 6.43 -30.20 16.82
N LEU A 279 6.48 -30.05 15.49
CA LEU A 279 6.13 -28.78 14.83
C LEU A 279 4.66 -28.42 15.09
N PHE A 280 3.75 -29.41 15.05
CA PHE A 280 2.34 -29.26 15.38
C PHE A 280 2.14 -28.86 16.84
N LEU A 281 2.87 -29.46 17.79
CA LEU A 281 2.81 -29.11 19.21
C LEU A 281 3.37 -27.70 19.48
N LEU A 282 4.47 -27.33 18.81
CA LEU A 282 5.05 -25.98 18.89
C LEU A 282 4.09 -24.94 18.30
N LEU A 283 3.42 -25.30 17.20
CA LEU A 283 2.41 -24.51 16.52
C LEU A 283 1.13 -24.39 17.36
N LEU A 284 0.74 -25.46 18.08
CA LEU A 284 -0.37 -25.48 19.03
C LEU A 284 -0.07 -24.61 20.26
N LEU A 285 1.18 -24.59 20.72
CA LEU A 285 1.66 -23.69 21.78
C LEU A 285 1.62 -22.23 21.34
N PHE A 286 1.98 -21.94 20.08
CA PHE A 286 1.85 -20.61 19.47
C PHE A 286 0.38 -20.20 19.24
N LEU A 287 -0.51 -21.20 19.06
CA LEU A 287 -1.97 -21.03 18.94
C LEU A 287 -2.65 -20.67 20.27
N LEU A 288 -1.99 -20.96 21.40
CA LEU A 288 -2.49 -20.70 22.75
C LEU A 288 -1.90 -19.43 23.36
N SER A 289 -0.89 -18.83 22.74
CA SER A 289 -0.41 -17.51 23.12
C SER A 289 -1.29 -16.44 22.49
N ASP A 290 -1.79 -15.52 23.30
CA ASP A 290 -2.37 -14.27 22.79
C ASP A 290 -1.34 -13.58 21.90
N LEU A 291 -1.78 -13.10 20.74
CA LEU A 291 -0.91 -12.32 19.86
C LEU A 291 -0.50 -11.03 20.59
N GLU A 292 0.75 -10.98 21.04
CA GLU A 292 1.35 -9.78 21.61
C GLU A 292 1.63 -8.79 20.49
N VAL A 293 1.17 -7.54 20.65
CA VAL A 293 1.36 -6.46 19.69
C VAL A 293 1.94 -5.26 20.42
N ARG A 294 3.01 -4.67 19.89
CA ARG A 294 3.58 -3.42 20.41
C ARG A 294 3.67 -2.35 19.33
N TRP A 295 3.52 -1.09 19.75
CA TRP A 295 3.69 0.08 18.89
C TRP A 295 5.01 0.76 19.17
N VAL A 296 5.81 0.97 18.12
CA VAL A 296 7.12 1.62 18.18
C VAL A 296 7.03 2.93 17.42
N ASP A 297 7.50 4.02 18.05
CA ASP A 297 7.60 5.32 17.38
C ASP A 297 8.69 5.23 16.31
N CYS A 298 8.35 5.65 15.09
CA CYS A 298 9.29 5.70 13.98
C CYS A 298 9.34 7.10 13.37
N TYR A 299 10.49 7.41 12.77
CA TYR A 299 10.69 8.68 12.09
C TYR A 299 10.60 8.48 10.59
N PHE A 300 9.58 9.12 9.99
CA PHE A 300 9.51 9.34 8.56
C PHE A 300 9.37 10.86 8.34
N PRO A 301 10.29 11.50 7.60
CA PRO A 301 10.44 12.97 7.59
C PRO A 301 9.14 13.75 7.33
N PHE A 302 8.26 13.22 6.48
CA PHE A 302 7.05 13.90 6.03
C PHE A 302 5.75 13.29 6.57
N THR A 303 5.81 12.10 7.19
CA THR A 303 4.63 11.48 7.84
C THR A 303 4.70 11.51 9.36
N HIS A 304 5.69 12.17 9.96
CA HIS A 304 5.79 12.27 11.42
C HIS A 304 4.57 13.00 12.03
N PRO A 305 3.97 12.49 13.14
CA PRO A 305 4.32 11.27 13.86
C PRO A 305 4.01 9.99 13.08
N SER A 306 4.92 9.02 13.12
CA SER A 306 4.78 7.73 12.42
C SER A 306 5.00 6.58 13.40
N PHE A 307 4.36 5.45 13.13
CA PHE A 307 4.37 4.29 14.01
C PHE A 307 4.63 3.01 13.23
N GLU A 308 5.33 2.10 13.88
CA GLU A 308 5.51 0.72 13.45
C GLU A 308 4.81 -0.20 14.46
N MET A 309 4.23 -1.28 13.95
CA MET A 309 3.61 -2.32 14.77
C MET A 309 4.44 -3.58 14.63
N GLU A 310 4.85 -4.12 15.76
CA GLU A 310 5.58 -5.39 15.87
C GLU A 310 4.74 -6.44 16.60
#